data_AF-A0A0G0RFX4-F1
#
_entry.id   AF-A0A0G0RFX4-F1
#
_cell.length_a   1.000
_cell.length_b   1.000
_cell.length_c   1.000
_cell.angle_alpha   90.00
_cell.angle_beta   90.00
_cell.angle_gamma   90.00
#
_symmetry.space_group_name_H-M   'P 1'
#
loop_
_entity.id
_entity.type
_entity.pdbx_description
1 polymer ?
#
loop_
_entity_poly.entity_id
_entity_poly.type
_entity_poly.pdbx_seq_one_letter_code
_entity_poly.pdbx_strand_id
1 'polypeptide(L)'
;MHRRGFTLLELLITIGILAVLATTAVLIINPVEYLKQSRDTKRVGDLDTLHKALQLFTVQNMGATPLGAASIVYISLPDTSSTCGSHTLPTLPAPWQYQCATSANVKKVDGTGWLPVDFTSLYGGSPLATLPTEPANIATNAQYYAFVTDGQKYELFSIMESNDNVLGGRTDKTSKDSGDDFTRYEVGTNLTLAPWSFEFTAFPIVANNSKQPGWYKNAGPGTVTVQGDAQTPHFIQANGQVWYGWQENIPYDPNSIYKLECRARQILDPTVGGKSTYCGFNGVAADGVTLVSVSGSNSYGSQHYRAFSGTSLTVAAGWTVATGYTSGYGAPNGTSGTCTNPAAPCVVHANVRYIRPMFLLNYSVGDGIADLDYIKITKQ
;
A
#
# COMPACT_ATOMS: atom_id res chain seq x y z
N MET A 1 57.01 29.98 34.09
CA MET A 1 56.04 29.15 33.35
C MET A 1 56.23 29.38 31.85
N HIS A 2 56.87 28.45 31.13
CA HIS A 2 56.90 28.50 29.66
C HIS A 2 55.59 27.89 29.13
N ARG A 3 54.76 28.72 28.50
CA ARG A 3 53.60 28.23 27.74
C ARG A 3 54.15 27.57 26.47
N ARG A 4 54.01 26.25 26.33
CA ARG A 4 54.32 25.54 25.08
C ARG A 4 53.26 25.94 24.05
N GLY A 5 53.67 26.65 23.00
CA GLY A 5 52.83 26.96 21.85
C GLY A 5 52.81 25.80 20.85
N PHE A 6 51.69 25.61 20.16
CA PHE A 6 51.54 24.62 19.08
C PHE A 6 52.46 24.93 17.90
N THR A 7 53.02 23.91 17.26
CA THR A 7 53.81 24.07 16.03
C THR A 7 52.92 24.13 14.79
N LEU A 8 53.36 24.86 13.75
CA LEU A 8 52.64 24.93 12.47
C LEU A 8 52.49 23.55 11.82
N LEU A 9 53.45 22.65 12.01
CA LEU A 9 53.42 21.30 11.48
C LEU A 9 52.32 20.46 12.14
N GLU A 10 52.14 20.55 13.46
CA GLU A 10 51.05 19.86 14.17
C GLU A 10 49.69 20.34 13.68
N LEU A 11 49.52 21.64 13.45
CA LEU A 11 48.29 22.19 12.90
C LEU A 11 48.04 21.67 11.47
N LEU A 12 49.08 21.58 10.64
CA LEU A 12 48.96 21.12 9.25
C LEU A 12 48.61 19.62 9.17
N ILE A 13 49.23 18.79 10.01
CA ILE A 13 48.93 17.36 10.06
C ILE A 13 47.50 17.13 10.56
N THR A 14 47.05 17.87 11.58
CA THR A 14 45.70 17.70 12.13
C THR A 14 44.61 18.10 11.14
N ILE A 15 44.74 19.25 10.45
CA ILE A 15 43.77 19.61 9.40
C ILE A 15 43.77 18.61 8.24
N GLY A 16 44.93 18.04 7.89
CA GLY A 16 45.05 17.01 6.85
C GLY A 16 44.31 15.73 7.22
N ILE A 17 44.49 15.23 8.46
CA ILE A 17 43.77 14.05 8.95
C ILE A 17 42.27 14.32 9.04
N LEU A 18 41.85 15.49 9.53
CA LEU A 18 40.44 15.87 9.62
C LEU A 18 39.76 15.94 8.24
N ALA A 19 40.45 16.41 7.21
CA ALA A 19 39.91 16.44 5.85
C ALA A 19 39.64 15.03 5.29
N VAL A 20 40.54 14.08 5.54
CA VAL A 20 40.36 12.67 5.10
C VAL A 20 39.25 11.98 5.90
N LEU A 21 39.21 12.19 7.22
CA LEU A 21 38.15 11.60 8.06
C LEU A 21 36.77 12.19 7.74
N ALA A 22 36.67 13.48 7.45
CA ALA A 22 35.39 14.12 7.12
C ALA A 22 34.82 13.60 5.79
N THR A 23 35.67 13.43 4.76
CA THR A 23 35.22 12.92 3.45
C THR A 23 34.80 11.45 3.53
N THR A 24 35.54 10.61 4.26
CA THR A 24 35.17 9.20 4.45
C THR A 24 33.90 9.04 5.31
N ALA A 25 33.73 9.87 6.35
CA ALA A 25 32.53 9.83 7.19
C ALA A 25 31.25 10.16 6.42
N VAL A 26 31.27 11.15 5.50
CA VAL A 26 30.10 11.52 4.68
C VAL A 26 29.74 10.44 3.64
N LEU A 27 30.72 9.66 3.17
CA LEU A 27 30.44 8.53 2.26
C LEU A 27 29.79 7.34 2.99
N ILE A 28 30.04 7.20 4.28
CA ILE A 28 29.49 6.10 5.10
C ILE A 28 28.15 6.49 5.74
N ILE A 29 27.98 7.76 6.12
CA ILE A 29 26.76 8.29 6.73
C ILE A 29 25.91 8.89 5.63
N ASN A 30 24.72 8.33 5.38
CA ASN A 30 23.69 9.00 4.58
C ASN A 30 22.87 9.92 5.52
N PRO A 31 23.23 11.21 5.70
CA PRO A 31 22.58 12.06 6.70
C PRO A 31 21.09 12.27 6.42
N VAL A 32 20.68 12.23 5.14
CA VAL A 32 19.27 12.35 4.76
C VAL A 32 18.47 11.17 5.30
N GLU A 33 19.02 9.96 5.22
CA GLU A 33 18.37 8.75 5.73
C GLU A 33 18.23 8.77 7.26
N TYR A 34 19.25 9.22 7.98
CA TYR A 34 19.15 9.37 9.44
C TYR A 34 18.10 10.41 9.86
N LEU A 35 17.96 11.50 9.10
CA LEU A 35 16.89 12.48 9.35
C LEU A 35 15.51 11.88 9.07
N LYS A 36 15.36 11.05 8.04
CA LYS A 36 14.11 10.31 7.76
C LYS A 36 13.78 9.34 8.90
N GLN A 37 14.76 8.55 9.37
CA GLN A 37 14.58 7.64 10.51
C GLN A 37 14.17 8.38 11.79
N SER A 38 14.73 9.57 12.03
CA SER A 38 14.34 10.41 13.17
C SER A 38 12.89 10.89 13.05
N ARG A 39 12.46 11.35 11.86
CA ARG A 39 11.06 11.73 11.61
C ARG A 39 10.12 10.54 11.73
N ASP A 40 10.48 9.37 11.22
CA ASP A 40 9.71 8.13 11.37
C ASP A 40 9.55 7.72 12.84
N THR A 41 10.61 7.86 13.66
CA THR A 41 10.53 7.61 15.10
C THR A 41 9.50 8.55 15.76
N LYS A 42 9.48 9.81 15.34
CA LYS A 42 8.46 10.78 15.78
C LYS A 42 7.06 10.39 15.31
N ARG A 43 6.88 9.94 14.06
CA ARG A 43 5.58 9.42 13.56
C ARG A 43 5.06 8.27 14.39
N VAL A 44 5.90 7.26 14.67
CA VAL A 44 5.52 6.11 15.49
C VAL A 44 5.09 6.57 16.89
N GLY A 45 5.87 7.45 17.53
CA GLY A 45 5.54 7.98 18.86
C GLY A 45 4.26 8.84 18.90
N ASP A 46 4.05 9.68 17.89
CA ASP A 46 2.87 10.53 17.78
C ASP A 46 1.61 9.67 17.54
N LEU A 47 1.68 8.65 16.69
CA LEU A 47 0.56 7.71 16.45
C LEU A 47 0.25 6.82 17.68
N ASP A 48 1.26 6.33 18.39
CA ASP A 48 1.08 5.58 19.65
C ASP A 48 0.43 6.47 20.73
N THR A 49 0.81 7.76 20.80
CA THR A 49 0.22 8.73 21.71
C THR A 49 -1.26 8.97 21.39
N LEU A 50 -1.61 9.15 20.11
CA LEU A 50 -3.00 9.25 19.66
C LEU A 50 -3.80 7.98 19.96
N HIS A 51 -3.21 6.81 19.70
CA HIS A 51 -3.84 5.52 19.97
C HIS A 51 -4.20 5.37 21.45
N LYS A 52 -3.29 5.70 22.36
CA LYS A 52 -3.55 5.67 23.82
C LYS A 52 -4.65 6.65 24.24
N ALA A 53 -4.67 7.85 23.68
CA ALA A 53 -5.71 8.83 23.96
C ALA A 53 -7.09 8.35 23.51
N LEU A 54 -7.19 7.75 22.32
CA LEU A 54 -8.42 7.14 21.79
C LEU A 54 -8.87 5.92 22.62
N GLN A 55 -7.93 5.07 23.05
CA GLN A 55 -8.24 3.97 23.96
C GLN A 55 -8.82 4.47 25.29
N LEU A 56 -8.22 5.51 25.89
CA LEU A 56 -8.78 6.11 27.10
C LEU A 56 -10.19 6.66 26.86
N PHE A 57 -10.40 7.33 25.72
CA PHE A 57 -11.70 7.89 25.35
C PHE A 57 -12.77 6.81 25.20
N THR A 58 -12.47 5.72 24.48
CA THR A 58 -13.41 4.61 24.28
C THR A 58 -13.75 3.89 25.58
N VAL A 59 -12.77 3.70 26.47
CA VAL A 59 -13.00 3.07 27.78
C VAL A 59 -13.90 3.93 28.68
N GLN A 60 -13.63 5.24 28.79
CA GLN A 60 -14.41 6.12 29.67
C GLN A 60 -15.83 6.37 29.16
N ASN A 61 -16.02 6.46 27.84
CA ASN A 61 -17.34 6.61 27.24
C ASN A 61 -18.07 5.27 27.02
N MET A 62 -17.48 4.15 27.46
CA MET A 62 -17.99 2.77 27.27
C MET A 62 -18.38 2.46 25.81
N GLY A 63 -17.73 3.10 24.84
CA GLY A 63 -18.08 3.02 23.43
C GLY A 63 -19.47 3.55 23.09
N ALA A 64 -20.13 4.36 23.93
CA ALA A 64 -21.43 4.92 23.60
C ALA A 64 -21.34 6.09 22.59
N THR A 65 -20.21 6.78 22.57
CA THR A 65 -19.97 7.95 21.72
C THR A 65 -19.19 7.54 20.48
N PRO A 66 -19.72 7.79 19.26
CA PRO A 66 -18.98 7.53 18.03
C PRO A 66 -17.70 8.35 17.96
N LEU A 67 -16.62 7.73 17.47
CA LEU A 67 -15.32 8.40 17.29
C LEU A 67 -15.27 9.32 16.06
N GLY A 68 -16.29 9.27 15.19
CA GLY A 68 -16.35 9.98 13.92
C GLY A 68 -17.32 9.30 12.95
N ALA A 69 -17.43 9.85 11.74
CA ALA A 69 -18.25 9.27 10.69
C ALA A 69 -17.47 8.19 9.90
N ALA A 70 -18.17 7.12 9.52
CA ALA A 70 -17.63 6.11 8.62
C ALA A 70 -17.40 6.67 7.22
N SER A 71 -16.48 6.03 6.48
CA SER A 71 -16.09 6.45 5.12
C SER A 71 -15.53 7.87 5.01
N ILE A 72 -14.99 8.42 6.10
CA ILE A 72 -14.27 9.69 6.10
C ILE A 72 -12.81 9.45 6.50
N VAL A 73 -11.88 9.97 5.68
CA VAL A 73 -10.45 10.04 5.98
C VAL A 73 -10.13 11.41 6.55
N TYR A 74 -10.07 11.49 7.87
CA TYR A 74 -9.70 12.69 8.60
C TYR A 74 -8.18 12.87 8.54
N ILE A 75 -7.67 14.00 8.04
CA ILE A 75 -6.21 14.19 7.85
C ILE A 75 -5.68 15.43 8.55
N SER A 76 -4.43 15.37 9.01
CA SER A 76 -3.78 16.44 9.78
C SER A 76 -3.39 17.68 8.96
N LEU A 77 -3.73 17.72 7.67
CA LEU A 77 -3.52 18.90 6.83
C LEU A 77 -4.59 19.96 7.15
N PRO A 78 -4.20 21.21 7.42
CA PRO A 78 -5.17 22.28 7.52
C PRO A 78 -5.68 22.67 6.13
N ASP A 79 -6.96 23.04 6.05
CA ASP A 79 -7.57 23.57 4.83
C ASP A 79 -8.73 24.52 5.20
N THR A 80 -9.03 25.49 4.34
CA THR A 80 -10.25 26.30 4.44
C THR A 80 -11.48 25.53 3.95
N SER A 81 -11.29 24.53 3.09
CA SER A 81 -12.31 23.57 2.67
C SER A 81 -12.41 22.41 3.66
N SER A 82 -13.63 22.08 4.10
CA SER A 82 -13.85 20.92 4.98
C SER A 82 -13.50 19.58 4.31
N THR A 83 -13.44 19.52 2.97
CA THR A 83 -13.16 18.31 2.20
C THR A 83 -11.71 18.25 1.68
N CYS A 84 -10.80 19.05 2.24
CA CYS A 84 -9.40 19.11 1.82
C CYS A 84 -9.18 19.50 0.34
N GLY A 85 -10.13 20.25 -0.24
CA GLY A 85 -10.16 20.53 -1.68
C GLY A 85 -9.04 21.42 -2.21
N SER A 86 -8.25 22.04 -1.34
CA SER A 86 -7.10 22.87 -1.73
C SER A 86 -5.84 22.05 -2.00
N HIS A 87 -5.83 20.75 -1.64
CA HIS A 87 -4.69 19.86 -1.76
C HIS A 87 -4.83 18.88 -2.93
N THR A 88 -3.71 18.52 -3.55
CA THR A 88 -3.64 17.39 -4.48
C THR A 88 -3.43 16.10 -3.70
N LEU A 89 -4.54 15.42 -3.35
CA LEU A 89 -4.53 14.18 -2.56
C LEU A 89 -4.75 12.94 -3.44
N PRO A 90 -4.32 11.75 -2.98
CA PRO A 90 -4.67 10.49 -3.64
C PRO A 90 -6.18 10.34 -3.83
N THR A 91 -6.62 9.82 -4.97
CA THR A 91 -8.05 9.60 -5.21
C THR A 91 -8.58 8.49 -4.30
N LEU A 92 -9.64 8.78 -3.56
CA LEU A 92 -10.33 7.80 -2.72
C LEU A 92 -11.42 7.05 -3.51
N PRO A 93 -11.64 5.75 -3.23
CA PRO A 93 -12.78 5.03 -3.79
C PRO A 93 -14.10 5.55 -3.21
N ALA A 94 -15.17 5.58 -4.01
CA ALA A 94 -16.51 5.85 -3.47
C ALA A 94 -16.90 4.78 -2.44
N PRO A 95 -17.55 5.14 -1.30
CA PRO A 95 -18.09 6.46 -0.96
C PRO A 95 -17.14 7.36 -0.14
N TRP A 96 -15.84 7.02 -0.05
CA TRP A 96 -14.91 7.70 0.84
C TRP A 96 -14.65 9.16 0.48
N GLN A 97 -14.48 9.99 1.50
CA GLN A 97 -14.15 11.41 1.37
C GLN A 97 -13.07 11.82 2.35
N TYR A 98 -12.29 12.84 2.01
CA TYR A 98 -11.39 13.47 2.95
C TYR A 98 -12.12 14.48 3.84
N GLN A 99 -11.62 14.66 5.06
CA GLN A 99 -12.02 15.76 5.92
C GLN A 99 -10.81 16.48 6.53
N CYS A 100 -10.82 17.80 6.44
CA CYS A 100 -9.79 18.69 6.98
C CYS A 100 -10.38 19.67 7.99
N ALA A 101 -9.57 20.02 8.99
CA ALA A 101 -9.85 21.11 9.90
C ALA A 101 -9.18 22.40 9.42
N THR A 102 -9.67 23.56 9.88
CA THR A 102 -9.05 24.84 9.58
C THR A 102 -7.70 24.99 10.28
N SER A 103 -6.83 25.87 9.78
CA SER A 103 -5.53 26.16 10.43
C SER A 103 -5.66 26.58 11.90
N ALA A 104 -6.78 27.23 12.27
CA ALA A 104 -7.05 27.63 13.64
C ALA A 104 -7.45 26.46 14.55
N ASN A 105 -8.04 25.41 13.98
CA ASN A 105 -8.58 24.28 14.74
C ASN A 105 -7.73 23.02 14.64
N VAL A 106 -6.89 22.85 13.61
CA VAL A 106 -6.24 21.57 13.27
C VAL A 106 -5.61 20.85 14.47
N LYS A 107 -5.01 21.57 15.42
CA LYS A 107 -4.37 20.99 16.62
C LYS A 107 -5.24 20.91 17.88
N LYS A 108 -6.51 21.33 17.82
CA LYS A 108 -7.42 21.33 18.97
C LYS A 108 -7.88 19.92 19.32
N VAL A 109 -8.18 19.72 20.60
CA VAL A 109 -8.56 18.43 21.20
C VAL A 109 -10.03 18.42 21.67
N ASP A 110 -10.82 19.40 21.20
CA ASP A 110 -12.21 19.66 21.60
C ASP A 110 -13.23 19.12 20.57
N GLY A 111 -12.82 18.16 19.73
CA GLY A 111 -13.63 17.63 18.64
C GLY A 111 -13.65 18.48 17.37
N THR A 112 -13.10 19.70 17.39
CA THR A 112 -13.02 20.56 16.19
C THR A 112 -11.70 20.42 15.41
N GLY A 113 -10.75 19.66 15.95
CA GLY A 113 -9.45 19.41 15.34
C GLY A 113 -9.50 18.46 14.14
N TRP A 114 -8.32 18.13 13.61
CA TRP A 114 -8.26 17.18 12.48
C TRP A 114 -8.77 15.79 12.86
N LEU A 115 -8.60 15.40 14.12
CA LEU A 115 -9.18 14.19 14.70
C LEU A 115 -10.50 14.59 15.39
N PRO A 116 -11.66 14.02 14.99
CA PRO A 116 -13.00 14.51 15.37
C PRO A 116 -13.48 14.01 16.74
N VAL A 117 -12.58 13.88 17.72
CA VAL A 117 -12.90 13.40 19.07
C VAL A 117 -12.66 14.53 20.08
N ASP A 118 -13.67 14.76 20.93
CA ASP A 118 -13.58 15.70 22.05
C ASP A 118 -12.92 15.04 23.27
N PHE A 119 -11.61 15.17 23.38
CA PHE A 119 -10.86 14.68 24.54
C PHE A 119 -11.07 15.55 25.78
N THR A 120 -11.62 16.76 25.66
CA THR A 120 -11.86 17.65 26.81
C THR A 120 -13.02 17.15 27.67
N SER A 121 -13.89 16.30 27.12
CA SER A 121 -15.00 15.68 27.83
C SER A 121 -14.58 14.53 28.77
N LEU A 122 -13.30 14.14 28.77
CA LEU A 122 -12.81 13.04 29.60
C LEU A 122 -12.73 13.40 31.07
N TYR A 123 -13.04 12.42 31.91
CA TYR A 123 -12.82 12.53 33.35
C TYR A 123 -11.31 12.63 33.63
N GLY A 124 -10.90 13.70 34.31
CA GLY A 124 -9.49 14.04 34.52
C GLY A 124 -8.91 14.99 33.47
N GLY A 125 -9.71 15.42 32.48
CA GLY A 125 -9.30 16.31 31.41
C GLY A 125 -8.63 15.58 30.24
N SER A 126 -8.31 16.35 29.19
CA SER A 126 -7.69 15.79 27.99
C SER A 126 -6.29 15.21 28.27
N PRO A 127 -5.99 13.98 27.84
CA PRO A 127 -4.64 13.41 27.92
C PRO A 127 -3.66 14.07 26.92
N LEU A 128 -4.17 14.87 25.98
CA LEU A 128 -3.40 15.58 24.97
C LEU A 128 -3.53 17.09 25.17
N ALA A 129 -2.40 17.80 25.19
CA ALA A 129 -2.41 19.26 25.17
C ALA A 129 -2.81 19.81 23.78
N THR A 130 -2.41 19.12 22.72
CA THR A 130 -2.73 19.43 21.32
C THR A 130 -2.68 18.14 20.50
N LEU A 131 -3.42 18.06 19.40
CA LEU A 131 -3.24 16.99 18.42
C LEU A 131 -1.88 17.14 17.73
N PRO A 132 -1.06 16.07 17.66
CA PRO A 132 0.16 16.10 16.87
C PRO A 132 -0.19 16.24 15.38
N THR A 133 0.75 16.81 14.64
CA THR A 133 0.75 16.88 13.17
C THR A 133 2.07 16.30 12.69
N GLU A 134 2.06 15.73 11.49
CA GLU A 134 3.26 15.14 10.92
C GLU A 134 4.42 16.17 10.87
N PRO A 135 5.69 15.78 11.07
CA PRO A 135 6.84 16.67 10.99
C PRO A 135 6.89 17.65 9.81
N ALA A 136 6.59 17.21 8.58
CA ALA A 136 6.47 18.08 7.41
C ALA A 136 5.04 18.61 7.21
N ASN A 137 4.04 17.78 7.46
CA ASN A 137 2.60 18.01 7.32
C ASN A 137 2.23 18.60 5.95
N ILE A 138 2.59 17.88 4.88
CA ILE A 138 2.38 18.29 3.49
C ILE A 138 1.64 17.20 2.69
N ALA A 139 0.84 17.62 1.72
CA ALA A 139 0.12 16.70 0.83
C ALA A 139 1.07 15.88 -0.07
N THR A 140 2.20 16.46 -0.46
CA THR A 140 3.22 15.80 -1.27
C THR A 140 3.73 14.55 -0.58
N ASN A 141 3.77 13.42 -1.29
CA ASN A 141 4.13 12.10 -0.75
C ASN A 141 3.29 11.65 0.47
N ALA A 142 2.08 12.21 0.61
CA ALA A 142 1.15 11.95 1.71
C ALA A 142 1.80 11.97 3.11
N GLN A 143 2.62 13.00 3.36
CA GLN A 143 3.27 13.24 4.64
C GLN A 143 2.32 13.98 5.58
N TYR A 144 1.29 13.26 6.05
CA TYR A 144 0.32 13.70 7.05
C TYR A 144 -0.16 12.50 7.88
N TYR A 145 -0.73 12.76 9.05
CA TYR A 145 -1.46 11.74 9.81
C TYR A 145 -2.89 11.63 9.30
N ALA A 146 -3.41 10.42 9.28
CA ALA A 146 -4.79 10.14 8.92
C ALA A 146 -5.47 9.29 9.98
N PHE A 147 -6.79 9.47 10.10
CA PHE A 147 -7.68 8.74 10.99
C PHE A 147 -8.94 8.32 10.23
N VAL A 148 -9.35 7.07 10.41
CA VAL A 148 -10.63 6.53 9.92
C VAL A 148 -11.30 5.72 11.02
N THR A 149 -12.62 5.61 10.98
CA THR A 149 -13.40 4.87 11.99
C THR A 149 -14.66 4.27 11.38
N ASP A 150 -15.14 3.16 11.96
CA ASP A 150 -16.50 2.63 11.71
C ASP A 150 -17.54 3.18 12.73
N GLY A 151 -17.13 4.20 13.49
CA GLY A 151 -17.85 4.76 14.64
C GLY A 151 -17.29 4.26 15.98
N GLN A 152 -16.79 3.01 16.05
CA GLN A 152 -16.40 2.38 17.31
C GLN A 152 -14.92 1.96 17.32
N LYS A 153 -14.51 1.30 16.25
CA LYS A 153 -13.12 0.95 15.97
C LYS A 153 -12.53 1.99 15.05
N TYR A 154 -11.21 2.04 15.05
CA TYR A 154 -10.48 3.04 14.30
C TYR A 154 -9.14 2.52 13.84
N GLU A 155 -8.62 3.24 12.85
CA GLU A 155 -7.30 3.09 12.29
C GLU A 155 -6.68 4.47 12.14
N LEU A 156 -5.46 4.60 12.64
CA LEU A 156 -4.58 5.74 12.42
C LEU A 156 -3.44 5.28 11.51
N PHE A 157 -3.06 6.10 10.55
CA PHE A 157 -1.96 5.74 9.67
C PHE A 157 -1.13 6.93 9.19
N SER A 158 0.09 6.62 8.75
CA SER A 158 1.05 7.54 8.13
C SER A 158 1.98 6.78 7.20
N ILE A 159 2.50 7.45 6.17
CA ILE A 159 3.62 6.92 5.39
C ILE A 159 4.93 7.08 6.18
N MET A 160 5.84 6.11 6.04
CA MET A 160 7.22 6.17 6.53
C MET A 160 8.16 6.67 5.43
N GLU A 161 9.17 7.47 5.80
CA GLU A 161 10.10 8.07 4.83
C GLU A 161 11.39 7.28 4.62
N SER A 162 11.85 6.58 5.66
CA SER A 162 13.09 5.81 5.64
C SER A 162 12.89 4.53 4.84
N ASN A 163 13.83 4.23 3.96
CA ASN A 163 13.87 2.97 3.24
C ASN A 163 14.02 1.78 4.20
N ASP A 164 14.55 2.00 5.40
CA ASP A 164 14.65 0.95 6.42
C ASP A 164 13.30 0.62 7.06
N ASN A 165 12.34 1.56 7.11
CA ASN A 165 11.06 1.39 7.82
C ASN A 165 9.89 1.00 6.91
N VAL A 166 10.08 1.00 5.60
CA VAL A 166 9.08 0.54 4.62
C VAL A 166 9.28 -0.95 4.27
N LEU A 167 8.34 -1.51 3.50
CA LEU A 167 8.37 -2.88 3.02
C LEU A 167 9.74 -3.31 2.47
N GLY A 168 10.31 -4.37 3.04
CA GLY A 168 11.60 -4.94 2.63
C GLY A 168 12.83 -4.25 3.25
N GLY A 169 12.63 -3.18 4.02
CA GLY A 169 13.66 -2.47 4.78
C GLY A 169 14.15 -3.24 6.03
N ARG A 170 15.29 -2.81 6.58
CA ARG A 170 15.92 -3.47 7.74
C ARG A 170 15.02 -3.48 8.98
N THR A 171 14.31 -2.39 9.23
CA THR A 171 13.40 -2.18 10.36
C THR A 171 11.96 -2.01 9.90
N ASP A 172 11.60 -2.67 8.80
CA ASP A 172 10.28 -2.64 8.15
C ASP A 172 9.14 -2.61 9.18
N LYS A 173 8.41 -1.49 9.17
CA LYS A 173 7.30 -1.19 10.06
C LYS A 173 5.95 -1.33 9.36
N THR A 174 5.89 -1.04 8.06
CA THR A 174 4.63 -0.95 7.31
C THR A 174 4.08 -2.31 6.91
N SER A 175 4.91 -3.35 6.77
CA SER A 175 4.42 -4.70 6.45
C SER A 175 4.24 -5.61 7.67
N LYS A 176 4.67 -5.14 8.85
CA LYS A 176 4.74 -5.94 10.10
C LYS A 176 3.92 -5.36 11.23
N ASP A 177 3.10 -4.36 10.96
CA ASP A 177 2.16 -3.75 11.91
C ASP A 177 0.84 -4.52 12.03
N SER A 178 0.68 -5.63 11.28
CA SER A 178 -0.54 -6.45 11.23
C SER A 178 -1.74 -5.76 10.56
N GLY A 179 -1.50 -4.66 9.86
CA GLY A 179 -2.47 -3.99 9.01
C GLY A 179 -2.61 -4.63 7.63
N ASP A 180 -3.46 -4.04 6.79
CA ASP A 180 -3.72 -4.53 5.43
C ASP A 180 -3.17 -3.64 4.31
N ASP A 181 -2.55 -2.50 4.66
CA ASP A 181 -1.77 -1.68 3.73
C ASP A 181 -0.27 -1.72 4.03
N PHE A 182 0.47 -2.53 3.26
CA PHE A 182 1.92 -2.67 3.41
C PHE A 182 2.74 -1.40 3.09
N THR A 183 2.10 -0.33 2.60
CA THR A 183 2.76 0.95 2.23
C THR A 183 2.66 2.02 3.32
N ARG A 184 1.85 1.78 4.36
CA ARG A 184 1.62 2.73 5.45
C ARG A 184 1.89 2.04 6.77
N TYR A 185 2.20 2.81 7.80
CA TYR A 185 2.27 2.31 9.16
C TYR A 185 0.95 2.57 9.86
N GLU A 186 0.33 1.51 10.36
CA GLU A 186 -1.06 1.50 10.83
C GLU A 186 -1.11 1.16 12.34
N VAL A 187 -1.92 1.92 13.08
CA VAL A 187 -2.12 1.76 14.54
C VAL A 187 -3.59 1.97 14.87
N GLY A 188 -4.19 1.10 15.68
CA GLY A 188 -5.64 1.15 15.85
C GLY A 188 -6.23 -0.06 16.52
N THR A 189 -7.56 -0.10 16.54
CA THR A 189 -8.35 -1.23 17.06
C THR A 189 -8.90 -2.11 15.93
N ASN A 190 -8.89 -1.60 14.70
CA ASN A 190 -9.11 -2.38 13.48
C ASN A 190 -8.25 -1.78 12.37
N LEU A 191 -7.24 -2.52 11.90
CA LEU A 191 -6.26 -2.09 10.90
C LEU A 191 -6.67 -2.48 9.46
N THR A 192 -7.97 -2.64 9.25
CA THR A 192 -8.56 -3.00 7.95
C THR A 192 -9.68 -2.03 7.61
N LEU A 193 -9.71 -0.83 8.20
CA LEU A 193 -10.76 0.15 7.95
C LEU A 193 -10.41 1.07 6.79
N ALA A 194 -9.15 1.48 6.67
CA ALA A 194 -8.77 2.50 5.70
C ALA A 194 -8.92 1.99 4.26
N PRO A 195 -9.35 2.87 3.33
CA PRO A 195 -9.26 2.58 1.92
C PRO A 195 -7.80 2.67 1.47
N TRP A 196 -7.47 1.90 0.46
CA TRP A 196 -6.18 1.98 -0.21
C TRP A 196 -6.31 1.56 -1.67
N SER A 197 -5.34 2.00 -2.47
CA SER A 197 -5.22 1.60 -3.87
C SER A 197 -3.76 1.37 -4.22
N PHE A 198 -3.45 0.15 -4.66
CA PHE A 198 -2.13 -0.20 -5.17
C PHE A 198 -2.17 -0.29 -6.69
N GLU A 199 -1.24 0.40 -7.34
CA GLU A 199 -1.08 0.36 -8.79
C GLU A 199 0.29 -0.23 -9.12
N PHE A 200 0.29 -1.40 -9.75
CA PHE A 200 1.48 -2.15 -10.09
C PHE A 200 1.84 -1.88 -11.56
N THR A 201 2.79 -0.96 -11.79
CA THR A 201 3.18 -0.46 -13.13
C THR A 201 4.67 -0.67 -13.47
N ALA A 202 5.55 -0.69 -12.47
CA ALA A 202 7.00 -0.85 -12.67
C ALA A 202 7.46 -2.32 -12.82
N PHE A 203 6.57 -3.26 -12.50
CA PHE A 203 6.82 -4.72 -12.46
C PHE A 203 8.23 -5.13 -12.05
N PRO A 204 8.71 -4.77 -10.84
CA PRO A 204 10.03 -5.18 -10.39
C PRO A 204 10.10 -6.71 -10.33
N ILE A 205 10.89 -7.31 -11.21
CA ILE A 205 11.05 -8.76 -11.27
C ILE A 205 12.02 -9.18 -10.19
N VAL A 206 11.59 -10.13 -9.36
CA VAL A 206 12.31 -10.57 -8.17
C VAL A 206 12.44 -12.09 -8.17
N ALA A 207 13.44 -12.58 -7.45
CA ALA A 207 13.55 -14.01 -7.19
C ALA A 207 12.39 -14.46 -6.29
N ASN A 208 11.89 -15.68 -6.53
CA ASN A 208 10.85 -16.26 -5.68
C ASN A 208 11.33 -16.35 -4.22
N ASN A 209 10.47 -16.00 -3.27
CA ASN A 209 10.75 -15.95 -1.84
C ASN A 209 11.88 -14.99 -1.43
N SER A 210 12.15 -13.93 -2.22
CA SER A 210 13.18 -12.94 -1.89
C SER A 210 12.78 -12.02 -0.72
N LYS A 211 11.50 -11.99 -0.33
CA LYS A 211 10.94 -11.05 0.66
C LYS A 211 11.17 -9.59 0.26
N GLN A 212 11.10 -9.33 -1.04
CA GLN A 212 11.18 -8.00 -1.62
C GLN A 212 9.92 -7.76 -2.45
N PRO A 213 9.35 -6.56 -2.43
CA PRO A 213 8.18 -6.27 -3.27
C PRO A 213 8.50 -6.55 -4.74
N GLY A 214 7.77 -7.47 -5.35
CA GLY A 214 7.94 -7.75 -6.76
C GLY A 214 7.17 -8.92 -7.31
N TRP A 215 7.28 -9.04 -8.63
CA TRP A 215 6.68 -10.08 -9.45
C TRP A 215 7.67 -11.22 -9.66
N TYR A 216 7.22 -12.44 -9.42
CA TYR A 216 8.01 -13.63 -9.70
C TYR A 216 7.29 -14.51 -10.72
N LYS A 217 8.09 -15.23 -11.51
CA LYS A 217 7.58 -16.12 -12.55
C LYS A 217 7.11 -17.44 -11.94
N ASN A 218 5.84 -17.75 -12.10
CA ASN A 218 5.24 -19.04 -11.69
C ASN A 218 5.53 -20.13 -12.73
N ALA A 219 5.28 -19.84 -14.01
CA ALA A 219 5.33 -20.82 -15.08
C ALA A 219 5.38 -20.15 -16.48
N GLY A 220 5.44 -21.00 -17.51
CA GLY A 220 5.39 -20.61 -18.93
C GLY A 220 6.78 -20.51 -19.59
N PRO A 221 6.92 -20.91 -20.86
CA PRO A 221 8.19 -20.87 -21.58
C PRO A 221 8.61 -19.46 -22.02
N GLY A 222 7.68 -18.51 -22.06
CA GLY A 222 7.92 -17.16 -22.56
C GLY A 222 8.80 -16.30 -21.66
N THR A 223 9.16 -15.12 -22.15
CA THR A 223 9.98 -14.13 -21.45
C THR A 223 9.23 -12.82 -21.30
N VAL A 224 9.64 -12.00 -20.33
CA VAL A 224 9.13 -10.64 -20.15
C VAL A 224 10.28 -9.64 -20.29
N THR A 225 9.99 -8.50 -20.90
CA THR A 225 10.87 -7.33 -20.90
C THR A 225 10.08 -6.11 -20.43
N VAL A 226 10.73 -5.19 -19.74
CA VAL A 226 10.13 -3.89 -19.40
C VAL A 226 10.33 -2.95 -20.58
N GLN A 227 9.24 -2.35 -21.04
CA GLN A 227 9.18 -1.44 -22.18
C GLN A 227 8.47 -0.14 -21.75
N GLY A 228 8.53 0.86 -22.62
CA GLY A 228 7.84 2.14 -22.43
C GLY A 228 7.70 2.88 -23.75
N ASP A 229 6.61 3.61 -23.90
CA ASP A 229 6.38 4.54 -25.00
C ASP A 229 5.90 5.91 -24.49
N ALA A 230 5.68 6.87 -25.39
CA ALA A 230 5.32 8.24 -25.01
C ALA A 230 3.98 8.35 -24.29
N GLN A 231 3.08 7.38 -24.47
CA GLN A 231 1.75 7.34 -23.87
C GLN A 231 1.70 6.45 -22.62
N THR A 232 2.55 5.41 -22.57
CA THR A 232 2.60 4.37 -21.55
C THR A 232 4.06 4.17 -21.16
N PRO A 233 4.59 4.95 -20.20
CA PRO A 233 6.03 5.01 -19.95
C PRO A 233 6.59 3.71 -19.35
N HIS A 234 5.76 2.87 -18.75
CA HIS A 234 6.15 1.60 -18.15
C HIS A 234 5.08 0.54 -18.42
N PHE A 235 5.42 -0.50 -19.18
CA PHE A 235 4.63 -1.71 -19.32
C PHE A 235 5.54 -2.92 -19.50
N ILE A 236 5.04 -4.11 -19.22
CA ILE A 236 5.76 -5.34 -19.58
C ILE A 236 5.30 -5.83 -20.94
N GLN A 237 6.25 -6.33 -21.72
CA GLN A 237 5.99 -7.07 -22.94
C GLN A 237 6.36 -8.53 -22.72
N ALA A 238 5.38 -9.41 -22.88
CA ALA A 238 5.53 -10.84 -22.86
C ALA A 238 5.71 -11.39 -24.28
N ASN A 239 6.79 -12.14 -24.49
CA ASN A 239 7.03 -12.92 -25.70
C ASN A 239 6.76 -14.40 -25.39
N GLY A 240 5.66 -14.92 -25.91
CA GLY A 240 5.10 -16.23 -25.57
C GLY A 240 4.33 -16.26 -24.24
N GLN A 241 3.97 -17.46 -23.78
CA GLN A 241 3.22 -17.63 -22.53
C GLN A 241 4.05 -17.31 -21.29
N VAL A 242 3.55 -16.38 -20.47
CA VAL A 242 4.12 -16.04 -19.17
C VAL A 242 3.06 -16.07 -18.09
N TRP A 243 3.46 -16.53 -16.91
CA TRP A 243 2.61 -16.55 -15.72
C TRP A 243 3.38 -15.96 -14.55
N TYR A 244 2.89 -14.86 -14.00
CA TYR A 244 3.49 -14.19 -12.87
C TYR A 244 2.49 -14.01 -11.73
N GLY A 245 3.03 -13.99 -10.51
CA GLY A 245 2.32 -13.57 -9.31
C GLY A 245 3.15 -12.53 -8.56
N TRP A 246 2.46 -11.65 -7.84
CA TRP A 246 3.08 -10.87 -6.79
C TRP A 246 3.41 -11.78 -5.60
N GLN A 247 4.54 -11.55 -4.92
CA GLN A 247 4.95 -12.44 -3.84
C GLN A 247 4.44 -12.04 -2.45
N GLU A 248 4.17 -10.76 -2.21
CA GLU A 248 3.80 -10.29 -0.88
C GLU A 248 2.31 -10.50 -0.61
N ASN A 249 2.00 -10.97 0.59
CA ASN A 249 0.63 -11.19 1.03
C ASN A 249 -0.08 -9.86 1.29
N ILE A 250 -1.24 -9.67 0.65
CA ILE A 250 -2.18 -8.62 1.05
C ILE A 250 -3.27 -9.30 1.87
N PRO A 251 -3.46 -8.96 3.16
CA PRO A 251 -4.56 -9.49 3.96
C PRO A 251 -5.91 -9.27 3.29
N TYR A 252 -6.75 -10.30 3.34
CA TYR A 252 -8.08 -10.28 2.75
C TYR A 252 -9.14 -10.15 3.84
N ASP A 253 -9.82 -9.01 3.88
CA ASP A 253 -11.01 -8.79 4.69
C ASP A 253 -12.27 -9.14 3.86
N PRO A 254 -13.02 -10.19 4.23
CA PRO A 254 -14.23 -10.57 3.50
C PRO A 254 -15.36 -9.53 3.58
N ASN A 255 -15.27 -8.54 4.48
CA ASN A 255 -16.28 -7.47 4.62
C ASN A 255 -16.00 -6.28 3.71
N SER A 256 -14.79 -6.19 3.15
CA SER A 256 -14.39 -5.15 2.21
C SER A 256 -14.67 -5.57 0.75
N ILE A 257 -14.82 -4.59 -0.15
CA ILE A 257 -14.91 -4.82 -1.59
C ILE A 257 -13.58 -4.49 -2.25
N TYR A 258 -13.00 -5.44 -2.96
CA TYR A 258 -11.78 -5.27 -3.74
C TYR A 258 -12.12 -5.13 -5.22
N LYS A 259 -11.87 -3.95 -5.78
CA LYS A 259 -11.88 -3.71 -7.23
C LYS A 259 -10.49 -4.05 -7.77
N LEU A 260 -10.42 -4.96 -8.75
CA LEU A 260 -9.22 -5.25 -9.51
C LEU A 260 -9.41 -4.79 -10.96
N GLU A 261 -8.49 -3.95 -11.43
CA GLU A 261 -8.47 -3.40 -12.78
C GLU A 261 -7.16 -3.80 -13.45
N CYS A 262 -7.23 -4.33 -14.67
CA CYS A 262 -6.04 -4.70 -15.43
C CYS A 262 -6.13 -4.13 -16.84
N ARG A 263 -5.00 -3.60 -17.33
CA ARG A 263 -4.89 -3.08 -18.68
C ARG A 263 -3.85 -3.86 -19.48
N ALA A 264 -4.30 -4.52 -20.53
CA ALA A 264 -3.46 -5.38 -21.36
C ALA A 264 -3.82 -5.22 -22.85
N ARG A 265 -2.92 -5.66 -23.74
CA ARG A 265 -3.18 -5.74 -25.18
C ARG A 265 -2.47 -6.93 -25.82
N GLN A 266 -3.02 -7.43 -26.92
CA GLN A 266 -2.30 -8.32 -27.83
C GLN A 266 -1.56 -7.46 -28.86
N ILE A 267 -0.27 -7.74 -29.08
CA ILE A 267 0.54 -7.09 -30.13
C ILE A 267 0.65 -7.99 -31.35
N LEU A 268 0.87 -9.29 -31.13
CA LEU A 268 1.00 -10.28 -32.19
C LEU A 268 0.22 -11.53 -31.79
N ASP A 269 -0.71 -11.97 -32.64
CA ASP A 269 -1.43 -13.22 -32.43
C ASP A 269 -0.46 -14.42 -32.50
N PRO A 270 -0.62 -15.44 -31.63
CA PRO A 270 0.17 -16.66 -31.70
C PRO A 270 -0.09 -17.42 -32.99
N THR A 271 0.96 -18.01 -33.55
CA THR A 271 0.88 -18.99 -34.63
C THR A 271 0.79 -20.42 -34.11
N VAL A 272 1.25 -20.65 -32.88
CA VAL A 272 1.17 -21.91 -32.15
C VAL A 272 0.65 -21.65 -30.73
N GLY A 273 -0.21 -22.52 -30.21
CA GLY A 273 -0.80 -22.37 -28.87
C GLY A 273 -1.97 -21.38 -28.84
N GLY A 274 -2.22 -20.75 -27.69
CA GLY A 274 -3.38 -19.86 -27.49
C GLY A 274 -3.02 -18.45 -27.04
N LYS A 275 -4.00 -17.53 -27.09
CA LYS A 275 -3.86 -16.11 -26.71
C LYS A 275 -4.72 -15.69 -25.52
N SER A 276 -5.14 -16.65 -24.70
CA SER A 276 -5.97 -16.37 -23.54
C SER A 276 -5.20 -15.59 -22.50
N THR A 277 -5.82 -14.52 -22.03
CA THR A 277 -5.32 -13.63 -20.99
C THR A 277 -6.13 -13.83 -19.72
N TYR A 278 -5.43 -13.84 -18.58
CA TYR A 278 -6.01 -13.90 -17.24
C TYR A 278 -5.38 -12.83 -16.35
N CYS A 279 -6.19 -12.21 -15.51
CA CYS A 279 -5.75 -11.25 -14.51
C CYS A 279 -6.67 -11.29 -13.30
N GLY A 280 -6.10 -11.43 -12.10
CA GLY A 280 -6.87 -11.63 -10.88
C GLY A 280 -5.99 -11.81 -9.64
N PHE A 281 -6.41 -12.70 -8.76
CA PHE A 281 -5.71 -12.99 -7.51
C PHE A 281 -5.32 -14.46 -7.38
N ASN A 282 -4.09 -14.70 -6.91
CA ASN A 282 -3.78 -15.93 -6.22
C ASN A 282 -4.35 -15.83 -4.79
N GLY A 283 -5.19 -16.79 -4.40
CA GLY A 283 -5.60 -16.96 -3.01
C GLY A 283 -4.51 -17.68 -2.21
N VAL A 284 -4.31 -17.29 -0.95
CA VAL A 284 -3.31 -17.88 -0.05
C VAL A 284 -3.95 -18.16 1.30
N ALA A 285 -3.63 -19.32 1.89
CA ALA A 285 -4.15 -19.78 3.17
C ALA A 285 -3.54 -19.03 4.36
N ALA A 286 -4.00 -19.36 5.56
CA ALA A 286 -3.57 -18.74 6.83
C ALA A 286 -2.07 -18.91 7.14
N ASP A 287 -1.41 -19.93 6.58
CA ASP A 287 0.03 -20.14 6.72
C ASP A 287 0.87 -19.14 5.91
N GLY A 288 0.22 -18.30 5.09
CA GLY A 288 0.86 -17.30 4.24
C GLY A 288 1.64 -17.87 3.06
N VAL A 289 1.53 -19.18 2.78
CA VAL A 289 2.31 -19.88 1.74
C VAL A 289 1.46 -20.77 0.85
N THR A 290 0.54 -21.55 1.42
CA THR A 290 -0.27 -22.51 0.67
C THR A 290 -1.27 -21.79 -0.23
N LEU A 291 -1.25 -22.08 -1.53
CA LEU A 291 -2.21 -21.48 -2.47
C LEU A 291 -3.61 -22.07 -2.28
N VAL A 292 -4.60 -21.27 -2.61
CA VAL A 292 -6.02 -21.63 -2.50
C VAL A 292 -6.74 -21.16 -3.76
N SER A 293 -6.88 -22.07 -4.72
CA SER A 293 -7.64 -21.87 -5.95
C SER A 293 -9.14 -21.65 -5.66
N VAL A 294 -9.95 -21.39 -6.70
CA VAL A 294 -11.42 -21.31 -6.55
C VAL A 294 -12.03 -22.59 -5.97
N SER A 295 -11.39 -23.74 -6.19
CA SER A 295 -11.80 -25.05 -5.66
C SER A 295 -11.09 -25.46 -4.37
N GLY A 296 -10.32 -24.55 -3.76
CA GLY A 296 -9.58 -24.83 -2.53
C GLY A 296 -8.28 -25.62 -2.72
N SER A 297 -7.82 -25.80 -3.95
CA SER A 297 -6.61 -26.58 -4.25
C SER A 297 -5.33 -25.74 -4.14
N ASN A 298 -4.24 -26.37 -3.68
CA ASN A 298 -2.90 -25.77 -3.70
C ASN A 298 -2.30 -25.83 -5.11
N SER A 299 -2.64 -24.82 -5.93
CA SER A 299 -2.21 -24.74 -7.33
C SER A 299 -2.16 -23.30 -7.79
N TYR A 300 -1.26 -22.98 -8.73
CA TYR A 300 -1.35 -21.73 -9.47
C TYR A 300 -2.54 -21.72 -10.43
N GLY A 301 -3.03 -22.88 -10.87
CA GLY A 301 -4.21 -23.00 -11.74
C GLY A 301 -5.54 -22.78 -11.04
N SER A 302 -6.55 -22.41 -11.84
CA SER A 302 -7.93 -22.18 -11.42
C SER A 302 -8.03 -21.16 -10.28
N GLN A 303 -7.23 -20.09 -10.36
CA GLN A 303 -7.20 -19.02 -9.38
C GLN A 303 -8.36 -18.03 -9.60
N HIS A 304 -8.44 -17.01 -8.76
CA HIS A 304 -9.53 -16.04 -8.72
C HIS A 304 -9.35 -15.00 -9.83
N TYR A 305 -9.64 -15.37 -11.08
CA TYR A 305 -9.51 -14.51 -12.27
C TYR A 305 -10.64 -13.46 -12.30
N ARG A 306 -10.34 -12.18 -12.15
CA ARG A 306 -11.37 -11.14 -11.91
C ARG A 306 -11.53 -10.14 -13.05
N ALA A 307 -10.44 -9.64 -13.62
CA ALA A 307 -10.50 -8.72 -14.74
C ALA A 307 -10.54 -9.46 -16.08
N PHE A 308 -9.53 -10.31 -16.33
CA PHE A 308 -9.51 -11.19 -17.50
C PHE A 308 -9.62 -12.64 -17.04
N SER A 309 -10.42 -13.45 -17.73
CA SER A 309 -10.61 -14.87 -17.43
C SER A 309 -10.79 -15.66 -18.72
N GLY A 310 -9.69 -16.16 -19.28
CA GLY A 310 -9.73 -16.85 -20.57
C GLY A 310 -10.03 -15.91 -21.74
N THR A 311 -9.76 -14.62 -21.56
CA THR A 311 -10.14 -13.59 -22.52
C THR A 311 -9.13 -13.54 -23.66
N SER A 312 -9.59 -13.73 -24.90
CA SER A 312 -8.76 -13.54 -26.09
C SER A 312 -8.78 -12.06 -26.50
N LEU A 313 -7.66 -11.37 -26.32
CA LEU A 313 -7.51 -9.98 -26.77
C LEU A 313 -7.30 -9.93 -28.28
N THR A 314 -7.82 -8.88 -28.93
CA THR A 314 -7.64 -8.66 -30.37
C THR A 314 -6.56 -7.61 -30.61
N VAL A 315 -5.66 -7.85 -31.57
CA VAL A 315 -4.56 -6.94 -31.86
C VAL A 315 -5.06 -5.54 -32.23
N ALA A 316 -6.10 -5.47 -33.06
CA ALA A 316 -6.67 -4.21 -33.52
C ALA A 316 -7.36 -3.37 -32.43
N ALA A 317 -7.75 -3.97 -31.29
CA ALA A 317 -8.34 -3.22 -30.17
C ALA A 317 -7.30 -2.43 -29.38
N GLY A 318 -6.02 -2.76 -29.49
CA GLY A 318 -4.97 -2.16 -28.69
C GLY A 318 -5.21 -2.36 -27.18
N TRP A 319 -4.94 -1.33 -26.38
CA TRP A 319 -5.09 -1.37 -24.94
C TRP A 319 -6.55 -1.59 -24.50
N THR A 320 -6.79 -2.72 -23.86
CA THR A 320 -8.08 -3.08 -23.27
C THR A 320 -7.98 -3.03 -21.75
N VAL A 321 -8.94 -2.35 -21.11
CA VAL A 321 -9.09 -2.33 -19.64
C VAL A 321 -10.22 -3.28 -19.27
N ALA A 322 -9.97 -4.14 -18.29
CA ALA A 322 -11.02 -4.94 -17.67
C ALA A 322 -11.02 -4.78 -16.16
N THR A 323 -12.19 -4.88 -15.57
CA THR A 323 -12.42 -4.68 -14.12
C THR A 323 -13.23 -5.84 -13.57
N GLY A 324 -12.88 -6.29 -12.37
CA GLY A 324 -13.71 -7.21 -11.58
C GLY A 324 -13.71 -6.87 -10.10
N TYR A 325 -14.73 -7.33 -9.39
CA TYR A 325 -14.97 -7.07 -7.98
C TYR A 325 -14.94 -8.36 -7.17
N THR A 326 -14.37 -8.31 -5.98
CA THR A 326 -14.24 -9.45 -5.07
C THR A 326 -14.58 -9.06 -3.63
N SER A 327 -15.41 -9.85 -2.96
CA SER A 327 -15.79 -9.68 -1.54
C SER A 327 -16.39 -10.98 -1.02
N GLY A 328 -16.30 -11.22 0.29
CA GLY A 328 -16.85 -12.41 0.95
C GLY A 328 -16.19 -13.75 0.61
N TYR A 329 -16.70 -14.80 1.27
CA TYR A 329 -16.25 -16.17 1.13
C TYR A 329 -17.30 -17.06 0.45
N GLY A 330 -16.83 -18.01 -0.35
CA GLY A 330 -17.60 -19.09 -0.95
C GLY A 330 -17.16 -20.46 -0.44
N ALA A 331 -18.14 -21.33 -0.20
CA ALA A 331 -17.95 -22.73 0.16
C ALA A 331 -19.00 -23.60 -0.58
N PRO A 332 -18.64 -24.77 -1.14
CA PRO A 332 -17.29 -25.37 -1.13
C PRO A 332 -16.32 -24.70 -2.11
N ASN A 333 -16.79 -23.79 -2.98
CA ASN A 333 -15.98 -23.12 -3.99
C ASN A 333 -16.14 -21.59 -3.90
N GLY A 334 -15.12 -20.86 -4.35
CA GLY A 334 -15.26 -19.46 -4.73
C GLY A 334 -15.92 -19.30 -6.11
N THR A 335 -16.12 -18.05 -6.55
CA THR A 335 -16.68 -17.76 -7.88
C THR A 335 -15.61 -17.91 -8.96
N SER A 336 -15.90 -18.72 -9.99
CA SER A 336 -15.11 -18.80 -11.22
C SER A 336 -15.50 -17.69 -12.20
N GLY A 337 -14.53 -17.23 -12.99
CA GLY A 337 -14.76 -16.13 -13.93
C GLY A 337 -14.86 -14.76 -13.26
N THR A 338 -15.40 -13.80 -14.02
CA THR A 338 -15.39 -12.38 -13.68
C THR A 338 -16.72 -11.91 -13.08
N CYS A 339 -16.65 -10.92 -12.19
CA CYS A 339 -17.82 -10.22 -11.64
C CYS A 339 -17.61 -8.72 -11.83
N THR A 340 -18.35 -8.10 -12.74
CA THR A 340 -18.14 -6.70 -13.16
C THR A 340 -19.04 -5.69 -12.43
N ASN A 341 -19.95 -6.16 -11.59
CA ASN A 341 -20.85 -5.30 -10.82
C ASN A 341 -20.37 -5.23 -9.35
N PRO A 342 -20.06 -4.05 -8.79
CA PRO A 342 -19.67 -3.91 -7.39
C PRO A 342 -20.74 -4.37 -6.40
N ALA A 343 -22.02 -4.33 -6.78
CA ALA A 343 -23.13 -4.81 -5.95
C ALA A 343 -23.29 -6.35 -5.97
N ALA A 344 -22.56 -7.04 -6.86
CA ALA A 344 -22.55 -8.50 -6.95
C ALA A 344 -21.10 -8.99 -7.15
N PRO A 345 -20.22 -8.79 -6.14
CA PRO A 345 -18.82 -9.17 -6.25
C PRO A 345 -18.64 -10.69 -6.24
N CYS A 346 -17.56 -11.16 -6.85
CA CYS A 346 -17.15 -12.56 -6.79
C CYS A 346 -16.68 -12.90 -5.37
N VAL A 347 -16.97 -14.10 -4.88
CA VAL A 347 -16.43 -14.58 -3.61
C VAL A 347 -15.12 -15.34 -3.83
N VAL A 348 -14.18 -15.23 -2.87
CA VAL A 348 -13.01 -16.12 -2.83
C VAL A 348 -13.31 -17.39 -2.06
N HIS A 349 -12.50 -18.43 -2.22
CA HIS A 349 -12.69 -19.67 -1.47
C HIS A 349 -12.53 -19.42 0.04
N ALA A 350 -13.32 -20.10 0.88
CA ALA A 350 -13.38 -19.87 2.33
C ALA A 350 -12.05 -20.05 3.11
N ASN A 351 -11.06 -20.72 2.52
CA ASN A 351 -9.72 -20.88 3.10
C ASN A 351 -8.75 -19.73 2.78
N VAL A 352 -9.13 -18.77 1.93
CA VAL A 352 -8.28 -17.62 1.60
C VAL A 352 -8.17 -16.67 2.79
N ARG A 353 -6.94 -16.29 3.14
CA ARG A 353 -6.63 -15.25 4.14
C ARG A 353 -5.81 -14.11 3.55
N TYR A 354 -5.07 -14.38 2.48
CA TYR A 354 -4.35 -13.34 1.74
C TYR A 354 -4.63 -13.47 0.25
N ILE A 355 -4.58 -12.34 -0.44
CA ILE A 355 -4.65 -12.25 -1.89
C ILE A 355 -3.33 -11.71 -2.43
N ARG A 356 -2.91 -12.20 -3.59
CA ARG A 356 -1.74 -11.69 -4.32
C ARG A 356 -2.14 -11.45 -5.78
N PRO A 357 -1.94 -10.26 -6.36
CA PRO A 357 -2.26 -10.04 -7.77
C PRO A 357 -1.46 -10.99 -8.67
N MET A 358 -2.09 -11.40 -9.77
CA MET A 358 -1.51 -12.34 -10.72
C MET A 358 -1.97 -12.05 -12.14
N PHE A 359 -1.13 -12.44 -13.11
CA PHE A 359 -1.50 -12.42 -14.52
C PHE A 359 -0.91 -13.62 -15.27
N LEU A 360 -1.58 -13.96 -16.36
CA LEU A 360 -1.16 -14.97 -17.33
C LEU A 360 -1.50 -14.45 -18.73
N LEU A 361 -0.48 -14.35 -19.59
CA LEU A 361 -0.61 -13.91 -20.98
C LEU A 361 -0.29 -15.06 -21.93
N ASN A 362 -0.89 -15.05 -23.12
CA ASN A 362 -0.68 -16.03 -24.19
C ASN A 362 -0.90 -17.50 -23.76
N TYR A 363 -1.94 -17.79 -22.98
CA TYR A 363 -2.33 -19.16 -22.65
C TYR A 363 -3.14 -19.82 -23.79
N SER A 364 -2.99 -21.09 -24.18
CA SER A 364 -2.15 -22.17 -23.62
C SER A 364 -0.91 -22.39 -24.48
N VAL A 365 0.25 -22.03 -23.94
CA VAL A 365 1.58 -22.13 -24.55
C VAL A 365 1.69 -21.38 -25.88
N GLY A 366 1.00 -20.23 -25.97
CA GLY A 366 1.06 -19.35 -27.12
C GLY A 366 2.46 -18.77 -27.35
N ASP A 367 2.83 -18.58 -28.62
CA ASP A 367 4.06 -17.90 -29.07
C ASP A 367 3.84 -16.42 -29.45
N GLY A 368 2.64 -15.88 -29.18
CA GLY A 368 2.29 -14.49 -29.47
C GLY A 368 3.01 -13.47 -28.60
N ILE A 369 2.79 -12.18 -28.89
CA ILE A 369 3.30 -11.06 -28.09
C ILE A 369 2.13 -10.32 -27.46
N ALA A 370 2.18 -10.12 -26.15
CA ALA A 370 1.16 -9.40 -25.39
C ALA A 370 1.81 -8.45 -24.39
N ASP A 371 1.19 -7.29 -24.17
CA ASP A 371 1.66 -6.32 -23.20
C ASP A 371 0.69 -6.22 -22.01
N LEU A 372 1.21 -5.89 -20.83
CA LEU A 372 0.45 -5.54 -19.63
C LEU A 372 1.00 -4.23 -19.08
N ASP A 373 0.13 -3.22 -18.99
CA ASP A 373 0.44 -1.86 -18.54
C ASP A 373 0.39 -1.76 -17.02
N TYR A 374 -0.75 -2.11 -16.42
CA TYR A 374 -0.89 -2.12 -14.98
C TYR A 374 -1.87 -3.19 -14.49
N ILE A 375 -1.71 -3.51 -13.22
CA ILE A 375 -2.74 -4.10 -12.38
C ILE A 375 -2.99 -3.13 -11.24
N LYS A 376 -4.24 -2.78 -11.00
CA LYS A 376 -4.65 -1.87 -9.93
C LYS A 376 -5.63 -2.59 -9.03
N ILE A 377 -5.34 -2.60 -7.73
CA ILE A 377 -6.24 -3.13 -6.71
C ILE A 377 -6.66 -1.97 -5.83
N THR A 378 -7.96 -1.77 -5.68
CA THR A 378 -8.54 -0.77 -4.80
C THR A 378 -9.45 -1.46 -3.80
N LYS A 379 -9.19 -1.28 -2.52
CA LYS A 379 -10.09 -1.68 -1.44
C LYS A 379 -11.04 -0.53 -1.14
N GLN A 380 -12.34 -0.82 -1.15
CA GLN A 380 -13.43 0.13 -0.95
C GLN A 380 -14.08 -0.05 0.41
#